data_AF-A0A3D2VVB3-F1
#
_entry.id   AF-A0A3D2VVB3-F1
#
_cell.length_a   1.000
_cell.length_b   1.000
_cell.length_c   1.000
_cell.angle_alpha   90.00
_cell.angle_beta   90.00
_cell.angle_gamma   90.00
#
_symmetry.space_group_name_H-M   'P 1'
#
loop_
_entity.id
_entity.type
_entity.pdbx_description
1 polymer ?
#
loop_
_entity_poly.entity_id
_entity_poly.type
_entity_poly.pdbx_seq_one_letter_code
_entity_poly.pdbx_strand_id
1 'polypeptide(L)' 'RFTDDSYGFALGLLEQTGVAITPGLDFGNHLPERHVRFAYTNAIPVLAEGVERLRRALAA' A
#
# COMPACT_ATOMS: atom_id res chain seq x y z
N ARG A 1 -5.99 5.97 -11.32
CA ARG A 1 -6.21 6.53 -9.95
C ARG A 1 -7.01 5.50 -9.19
N PHE A 2 -6.55 5.06 -8.01
CA PHE A 2 -7.15 3.93 -7.29
C PHE A 2 -8.25 4.33 -6.30
N THR A 3 -8.05 5.42 -5.56
CA THR A 3 -8.94 5.85 -4.48
C THR A 3 -8.70 7.32 -4.15
N ASP A 4 -9.56 7.89 -3.31
CA ASP A 4 -9.39 9.16 -2.59
C ASP A 4 -9.39 8.99 -1.06
N ASP A 5 -9.19 7.75 -0.61
CA ASP A 5 -9.07 7.36 0.80
C ASP A 5 -7.85 6.42 0.97
N SER A 6 -6.70 7.00 1.32
CA SER A 6 -5.47 6.23 1.56
C SER A 6 -5.59 5.24 2.72
N TYR A 7 -6.43 5.52 3.73
CA TYR A 7 -6.59 4.65 4.89
C TYR A 7 -7.37 3.40 4.52
N GLY A 8 -8.57 3.57 3.94
CA GLY A 8 -9.38 2.46 3.46
C GLY A 8 -8.64 1.61 2.43
N PHE A 9 -7.85 2.26 1.55
CA PHE A 9 -7.03 1.55 0.57
C PHE A 9 -5.91 0.71 1.22
N ALA A 10 -5.17 1.27 2.18
CA ALA A 10 -4.12 0.54 2.89
C ALA A 10 -4.69 -0.65 3.69
N LEU A 11 -5.81 -0.44 4.39
CA LEU A 11 -6.48 -1.49 5.15
C LEU A 11 -7.01 -2.59 4.23
N GLY A 12 -7.68 -2.23 3.13
CA GLY A 12 -8.20 -3.19 2.16
C GLY A 12 -7.11 -4.05 1.52
N LEU A 13 -5.96 -3.46 1.16
CA LEU A 13 -4.83 -4.23 0.65
C LEU A 13 -4.25 -5.18 1.70
N LEU A 14 -4.16 -4.74 2.97
CA LEU A 14 -3.72 -5.61 4.05
C LEU A 14 -4.66 -6.81 4.21
N GLU A 15 -5.97 -6.59 4.25
CA GLU A 15 -6.97 -7.66 4.41
C GLU A 15 -6.99 -8.63 3.22
N GLN A 16 -6.89 -8.12 2.00
CA GLN A 16 -7.00 -8.94 0.78
C GLN A 16 -5.72 -9.68 0.42
N THR A 17 -4.56 -9.09 0.73
CA THR A 17 -3.26 -9.58 0.22
C THR A 17 -2.27 -9.94 1.33
N GLY A 18 -2.52 -9.52 2.56
CA GLY A 18 -1.56 -9.60 3.66
C GLY A 18 -0.38 -8.62 3.54
N VAL A 19 -0.41 -7.69 2.59
CA VAL A 19 0.66 -6.68 2.40
C VAL A 19 0.30 -5.41 3.17
N ALA A 20 1.08 -5.11 4.20
CA ALA A 20 0.94 -3.87 4.96
C ALA A 20 1.67 -2.71 4.26
N ILE A 21 0.96 -1.60 4.06
CA ILE A 21 1.49 -0.31 3.60
C ILE A 21 1.01 0.80 4.52
N THR A 22 1.73 1.92 4.58
CA THR A 22 1.31 3.04 5.46
C THR A 22 0.47 4.06 4.67
N PRO A 23 -0.73 4.45 5.15
CA PRO A 23 -1.51 5.50 4.51
C PRO A 23 -0.80 6.86 4.57
N GLY A 24 -1.08 7.75 3.62
CA GLY A 24 -0.44 9.05 3.54
C GLY A 24 -0.86 10.03 4.66
N LEU A 25 -1.97 9.75 5.36
CA LEU A 25 -2.50 10.55 6.48
C LEU A 25 -1.47 10.81 7.59
N ASP A 26 -0.47 9.93 7.73
CA ASP A 26 0.56 10.05 8.77
C ASP A 26 1.71 11.01 8.37
N PHE A 27 1.73 11.56 7.14
CA PHE A 27 2.90 12.23 6.54
C PHE A 27 2.70 13.70 6.16
N GLY A 28 1.66 14.35 6.69
CA GLY A 28 1.44 15.79 6.56
C GLY A 28 0.19 16.14 5.76
N ASN A 29 0.19 17.34 5.16
CA ASN A 29 -1.05 17.99 4.73
C ASN A 29 -1.24 18.09 3.22
N HIS A 30 -0.22 17.75 2.41
CA HIS A 30 -0.33 17.86 0.96
C HIS A 30 -0.90 16.58 0.35
N LEU A 31 -2.21 16.57 0.13
CA LEU A 31 -2.96 15.46 -0.48
C LEU A 31 -2.66 14.09 0.18
N PRO A 32 -2.65 13.99 1.53
CA PRO A 32 -2.26 12.76 2.21
C PRO A 32 -3.17 11.57 1.86
N GLU A 33 -4.45 11.83 1.56
CA GLU A 33 -5.41 10.82 1.13
C GLU A 33 -5.09 10.16 -0.22
N ARG A 34 -4.14 10.71 -0.99
CA ARG A 34 -3.75 10.21 -2.33
C ARG A 34 -2.40 9.49 -2.36
N HIS A 35 -1.72 9.41 -1.22
CA HIS A 35 -0.38 8.84 -1.14
C HIS A 35 -0.35 7.67 -0.16
N VAL A 36 0.63 6.79 -0.35
CA VAL A 36 0.99 5.71 0.57
C VAL A 36 2.51 5.62 0.66
N ARG A 37 3.02 5.06 1.75
CA ARG A 37 4.46 4.84 1.95
C ARG A 37 4.76 3.35 2.05
N PHE A 38 5.82 2.95 1.35
CA PHE A 38 6.40 1.62 1.45
C PHE A 38 7.68 1.63 2.30
N ALA A 39 7.79 0.68 3.21
CA ALA A 39 9.07 0.34 3.83
C ALA A 39 9.71 -0.79 3.02
N TYR A 40 10.97 -0.61 2.65
CA TYR A 40 11.76 -1.60 1.88
C TYR A 40 12.92 -2.18 2.69
N THR A 41 12.86 -2.06 4.02
CA THR A 41 13.86 -2.57 4.97
C THR A 41 13.61 -4.05 5.28
N ASN A 42 13.50 -4.87 4.24
CA ASN A 42 13.32 -6.32 4.35
C ASN A 42 14.11 -7.02 3.23
N ALA A 43 14.25 -8.35 3.30
CA ALA A 43 14.96 -9.12 2.30
C ALA A 43 14.26 -9.03 0.93
N ILE A 44 15.03 -8.96 -0.15
CA ILE A 44 14.52 -8.87 -1.54
C ILE A 44 13.45 -9.95 -1.84
N PRO A 45 13.61 -11.23 -1.45
CA PRO A 45 12.57 -12.23 -1.72
C PRO A 45 11.20 -11.90 -1.11
N VAL A 46 11.18 -11.32 0.11
CA VAL A 46 9.94 -10.92 0.79
C VAL A 46 9.31 -9.71 0.09
N LEU A 47 10.15 -8.74 -0.33
CA LEU A 47 9.67 -7.58 -1.09
C LEU A 47 9.10 -7.99 -2.45
N ALA A 48 9.76 -8.91 -3.15
CA ALA A 48 9.30 -9.42 -4.43
C ALA A 48 7.94 -10.14 -4.31
N GLU A 49 7.77 -10.96 -3.27
CA GLU A 49 6.48 -11.59 -2.98
C GLU A 49 5.39 -10.55 -2.71
N GLY A 50 5.66 -9.54 -1.87
CA GLY A 50 4.72 -8.47 -1.58
C GLY A 50 4.29 -7.70 -2.84
N VAL A 51 5.25 -7.36 -3.72
CA VAL A 51 4.97 -6.69 -4.99
C VAL A 51 4.12 -7.57 -5.91
N GLU A 52 4.37 -8.88 -5.99
CA GLU A 52 3.57 -9.79 -6.82
C GLU A 52 2.13 -9.91 -6.32
N ARG A 53 1.92 -9.94 -5.00
CA ARG A 53 0.57 -9.93 -4.41
C ARG A 53 -0.18 -8.63 -4.73
N LEU A 54 0.49 -7.48 -4.61
CA LEU A 54 -0.08 -6.18 -4.99
C LEU A 54 -0.39 -6.12 -6.48
N ARG A 55 0.51 -6.61 -7.35
CA ARG A 55 0.30 -6.65 -8.80
C ARG A 55 -0.99 -7.38 -9.16
N ARG A 56 -1.27 -8.51 -8.51
CA ARG A 56 -2.51 -9.28 -8.74
C ARG A 56 -3.76 -8.53 -8.29
N ALA A 57 -3.71 -7.91 -7.11
CA ALA A 57 -4.85 -7.18 -6.56
C ALA A 57 -5.18 -5.90 -7.34
N LEU A 58 -4.16 -5.21 -7.87
CA LEU A 58 -4.32 -3.93 -8.57
C LEU A 58 -4.52 -4.05 -10.09
N ALA A 59 -4.40 -5.26 -10.65
CA ALA A 59 -4.61 -5.52 -12.07
C ALA A 59 -6.07 -5.83 -12.45
N ALA A 60 -6.98 -5.87 -11.46
CA ALA A 60 -8.43 -5.91 -11.66
C ALA A 60 -9.00 -4.50 -11.79
#